data_AF-A0A222P9G2-F1
#
_entry.id   AF-A0A222P9G2-F1
#
_cell.length_a   1.000
_cell.length_b   1.000
_cell.length_c   1.000
_cell.angle_alpha   90.00
_cell.angle_beta   90.00
_cell.angle_gamma   90.00
#
_symmetry.space_group_name_H-M   'P 1'
#
loop_
_entity.id
_entity.type
_entity.pdbx_description
1 polymer ?
#
loop_
_entity_poly.entity_id
_entity_poly.type
_entity_poly.pdbx_seq_one_letter_code
_entity_poly.pdbx_strand_id
1 'polypeptide(L)'
;MKKFILMLVFIFGTFAFSEMTTSEVESFFLPKVQIYVSNQKDLFCTEVPGTDEIDCREFNYFVNVVPVGNKYRVSYTPLDDVKSYDKEKYPILRYRTEKKYYVKSRKKQDTPVTDSYGITIDYVISPGAETKKGKRYERSDFQMLSENELDALLKSKKSKRLSPETEKNTRVFLDWLFHNNN
;
A
#
# COMPACT_ATOMS: atom_id res chain seq x y z
N MET A 1 47.83 -34.57 10.70
CA MET A 1 46.46 -34.02 10.75
C MET A 1 46.48 -32.59 10.22
N LYS A 2 46.17 -32.37 8.93
CA LYS A 2 46.03 -31.03 8.34
C LYS A 2 44.55 -30.63 8.44
N LYS A 3 44.24 -29.63 9.26
CA LYS A 3 42.87 -29.10 9.40
C LYS A 3 42.58 -28.19 8.20
N PHE A 4 41.57 -28.56 7.41
CA PHE A 4 40.97 -27.65 6.43
C PHE A 4 40.24 -26.55 7.18
N ILE A 5 40.68 -25.31 7.01
CA ILE A 5 39.92 -24.13 7.45
C ILE A 5 38.87 -23.87 6.37
N LEU A 6 37.61 -24.17 6.69
CA LEU A 6 36.46 -23.82 5.87
C LEU A 6 36.22 -22.31 6.01
N MET A 7 36.64 -21.53 5.00
CA MET A 7 36.35 -20.11 4.92
C MET A 7 34.90 -19.93 4.42
N LEU A 8 33.96 -19.76 5.35
CA LEU A 8 32.58 -19.38 5.05
C LEU A 8 32.57 -17.90 4.65
N VAL A 9 32.61 -17.64 3.34
CA VAL A 9 32.37 -16.32 2.78
C VAL A 9 30.87 -16.05 2.91
N PHE A 10 30.46 -15.41 4.00
CA PHE A 10 29.16 -14.74 4.07
C PHE A 10 29.23 -13.54 3.15
N ILE A 11 28.72 -13.68 1.93
CA ILE A 11 28.37 -12.52 1.09
C ILE A 11 27.19 -11.86 1.79
N PHE A 12 27.46 -10.95 2.73
CA PHE A 12 26.51 -9.95 3.13
C PHE A 12 26.26 -9.09 1.90
N GLY A 13 25.29 -9.49 1.08
CA GLY A 13 24.73 -8.61 0.08
C GLY A 13 24.25 -7.36 0.81
N THR A 14 25.00 -6.28 0.68
CA THR A 14 24.53 -4.94 0.99
C THR A 14 23.38 -4.69 0.02
N PHE A 15 22.15 -4.92 0.46
CA PHE A 15 21.00 -4.37 -0.22
C PHE A 15 21.16 -2.86 -0.11
N ALA A 16 21.67 -2.24 -1.17
CA ALA A 16 21.54 -0.81 -1.35
C ALA A 16 20.04 -0.59 -1.58
N PHE A 17 19.35 -0.27 -0.49
CA PHE A 17 17.98 0.18 -0.51
C PHE A 17 17.96 1.55 -1.19
N SER A 18 17.27 1.68 -2.32
CA SER A 18 17.01 2.99 -2.87
C SER A 18 15.94 3.68 -2.01
N GLU A 19 15.91 5.00 -2.02
CA GLU A 19 14.72 5.71 -1.56
C GLU A 19 13.70 5.73 -2.70
N MET A 20 12.43 5.51 -2.40
CA MET A 20 11.34 5.59 -3.39
C MET A 20 11.37 6.93 -4.13
N THR A 21 11.37 6.90 -5.45
CA THR A 21 11.31 8.15 -6.22
C THR A 21 9.88 8.68 -6.29
N THR A 22 9.71 10.00 -6.37
CA THR A 22 8.39 10.63 -6.58
C THR A 22 7.65 10.02 -7.77
N SER A 23 8.36 9.71 -8.86
CA SER A 23 7.75 9.10 -10.05
C SER A 23 7.17 7.71 -9.81
N GLU A 24 7.73 6.95 -8.86
CA GLU A 24 7.23 5.63 -8.50
C GLU A 24 5.96 5.73 -7.67
N VAL A 25 5.91 6.66 -6.71
CA VAL A 25 4.69 6.95 -5.94
C VAL A 25 3.58 7.44 -6.87
N GLU A 26 3.88 8.41 -7.74
CA GLU A 26 2.93 8.96 -8.72
C GLU A 26 2.37 7.89 -9.68
N SER A 27 3.13 6.82 -9.93
CA SER A 27 2.68 5.73 -10.80
C SER A 27 1.43 4.99 -10.28
N PHE A 28 1.17 5.03 -8.97
CA PHE A 28 -0.01 4.45 -8.35
C PHE A 28 -1.29 5.25 -8.55
N PHE A 29 -1.19 6.51 -8.99
CA PHE A 29 -2.36 7.34 -9.29
C PHE A 29 -2.76 7.30 -10.77
N LEU A 30 -2.06 6.51 -11.60
CA LEU A 30 -2.35 6.38 -13.02
C LEU A 30 -3.53 5.43 -13.30
N PRO A 31 -4.29 5.60 -14.41
CA PRO A 31 -5.43 4.75 -14.75
C PRO A 31 -5.12 3.26 -14.90
N LYS A 32 -3.84 2.89 -15.08
CA LYS A 32 -3.39 1.50 -15.20
C LYS A 32 -3.23 0.76 -13.87
N VAL A 33 -3.36 1.45 -12.73
CA VAL A 33 -3.28 0.80 -11.42
C VAL A 33 -4.48 -0.12 -11.24
N GLN A 34 -4.24 -1.28 -10.65
CA GLN A 34 -5.28 -2.20 -10.22
C GLN A 34 -5.34 -2.15 -8.70
N ILE A 35 -6.55 -2.02 -8.15
CA ILE A 35 -6.74 -1.89 -6.70
C ILE A 35 -7.53 -3.10 -6.22
N TYR A 36 -6.99 -3.75 -5.20
CA TYR A 36 -7.62 -4.86 -4.51
C TYR A 36 -7.91 -4.46 -3.08
N VAL A 37 -8.98 -5.00 -2.51
CA VAL A 37 -9.32 -4.83 -1.08
C VAL A 37 -9.21 -6.17 -0.38
N SER A 38 -8.55 -6.18 0.78
CA SER A 38 -8.44 -7.38 1.63
C SER A 38 -9.57 -7.48 2.63
N ASN A 39 -10.15 -8.68 2.79
CA ASN A 39 -11.01 -9.00 3.94
C ASN A 39 -10.23 -9.50 5.16
N GLN A 40 -8.93 -9.75 5.00
CA GLN A 40 -8.02 -10.05 6.09
C GLN A 40 -7.39 -8.75 6.58
N LYS A 41 -7.13 -8.69 7.89
CA LYS A 41 -6.35 -7.60 8.45
C LYS A 41 -4.87 -7.94 8.47
N ASP A 42 -4.03 -6.93 8.31
CA ASP A 42 -2.59 -7.03 8.53
C ASP A 42 -2.16 -5.95 9.51
N LEU A 43 -1.05 -6.19 10.20
CA LEU A 43 -0.48 -5.24 11.14
C LEU A 43 0.12 -4.08 10.33
N PHE A 44 -0.17 -2.84 10.72
CA PHE A 44 0.54 -1.64 10.28
C PHE A 44 0.99 -0.90 11.53
N CYS A 45 2.20 -0.37 11.50
CA CYS A 45 2.83 0.27 12.65
C CYS A 45 3.16 1.71 12.28
N THR A 46 2.96 2.63 13.20
CA THR A 46 3.23 4.05 13.04
C THR A 46 3.97 4.62 14.23
N GLU A 47 4.86 5.56 13.98
CA GLU A 47 5.48 6.35 15.03
C GLU A 47 4.44 7.33 15.59
N VAL A 48 4.27 7.33 16.91
CA VAL A 48 3.36 8.28 17.56
C VAL A 48 4.01 9.67 17.53
N PRO A 49 3.36 10.68 16.92
CA PRO A 49 3.98 11.99 16.72
C PRO A 49 4.51 12.61 18.01
N GLY A 50 5.78 13.01 18.00
CA GLY A 50 6.45 13.65 19.14
C GLY A 50 6.90 12.69 20.24
N THR A 51 6.94 11.38 19.97
CA THR A 51 7.40 10.35 20.91
C THR A 51 8.27 9.30 20.21
N ASP A 52 8.97 8.47 20.98
CA ASP A 52 9.67 7.26 20.47
C ASP A 52 8.76 6.02 20.47
N GLU A 53 7.45 6.19 20.66
CA GLU A 53 6.50 5.08 20.72
C GLU A 53 6.06 4.65 19.31
N ILE A 54 5.88 3.33 19.14
CA ILE A 54 5.33 2.74 17.92
C ILE A 54 3.95 2.18 18.24
N ASP A 55 2.92 2.69 17.56
CA ASP A 55 1.56 2.16 17.61
C ASP A 55 1.34 1.18 16.45
N CYS A 56 1.11 -0.10 16.77
CA CYS A 56 0.84 -1.15 15.80
C CYS A 56 -0.61 -1.61 15.90
N ARG A 57 -1.37 -1.46 14.81
CA ARG A 57 -2.79 -1.86 14.74
C ARG A 57 -3.07 -2.70 13.50
N GLU A 58 -4.08 -3.56 13.60
CA GLU A 58 -4.52 -4.39 12.50
C GLU A 58 -5.60 -3.71 11.67
N PHE A 59 -5.35 -3.54 10.38
CA PHE A 59 -6.25 -2.86 9.45
C PHE A 59 -6.65 -3.75 8.28
N ASN A 60 -7.86 -3.56 7.76
CA ASN A 60 -8.12 -3.91 6.36
C ASN A 60 -7.29 -2.95 5.49
N TYR A 61 -6.97 -3.34 4.26
CA TYR A 61 -6.10 -2.52 3.42
C TYR A 61 -6.40 -2.72 1.94
N PHE A 62 -6.02 -1.72 1.17
CA PHE A 62 -5.85 -1.86 -0.27
C PHE A 62 -4.48 -2.45 -0.59
N VAL A 63 -4.46 -3.27 -1.63
CA VAL A 63 -3.24 -3.64 -2.36
C VAL A 63 -3.32 -2.93 -3.70
N ASN A 64 -2.44 -1.95 -3.92
CA ASN A 64 -2.37 -1.20 -5.18
C ASN A 64 -1.27 -1.82 -6.04
N VAL A 65 -1.59 -2.09 -7.30
CA VAL A 65 -0.73 -2.86 -8.21
C VAL A 65 -0.53 -2.09 -9.50
N VAL A 66 0.72 -1.77 -9.82
CA VAL A 66 1.08 -1.06 -11.06
C VAL A 66 1.91 -1.98 -11.96
N PRO A 67 1.50 -2.21 -13.22
CA PRO A 67 2.35 -2.94 -14.17
C PRO A 67 3.57 -2.09 -14.58
N VAL A 68 4.74 -2.72 -14.52
CA VAL A 68 6.07 -2.15 -14.84
C VAL A 68 6.86 -3.19 -15.64
N GLY A 69 6.85 -3.06 -16.97
CA GLY A 69 7.43 -4.06 -17.86
C GLY A 69 6.71 -5.40 -17.73
N ASN A 70 7.46 -6.46 -17.43
CA ASN A 70 6.95 -7.82 -17.17
C ASN A 70 6.73 -8.12 -15.67
N LYS A 71 6.74 -7.09 -14.82
CA LYS A 71 6.56 -7.19 -13.38
C LYS A 71 5.48 -6.23 -12.89
N TYR A 72 5.17 -6.34 -11.61
CA TYR A 72 4.18 -5.56 -10.91
C TYR A 72 4.80 -4.91 -9.68
N ARG A 73 4.63 -3.60 -9.56
CA ARG A 73 4.96 -2.84 -8.36
C ARG A 73 3.76 -2.85 -7.42
N VAL A 74 4.00 -3.14 -6.14
CA VAL A 74 2.94 -3.24 -5.13
C VAL A 74 3.13 -2.20 -4.03
N SER A 75 2.03 -1.56 -3.64
CA SER A 75 1.92 -0.77 -2.42
C SER A 75 0.67 -1.14 -1.62
N TYR A 76 0.61 -0.67 -0.38
CA TYR A 76 -0.47 -0.92 0.55
C TYR A 76 -1.02 0.40 1.08
N THR A 77 -2.34 0.43 1.32
CA THR A 77 -3.01 1.55 1.98
C THR A 77 -3.94 1.01 3.06
N PRO A 78 -3.65 1.19 4.37
CA PRO A 78 -4.52 0.76 5.45
C PRO A 78 -5.83 1.56 5.48
N LEU A 79 -6.90 0.91 5.92
CA LEU A 79 -8.25 1.47 6.04
C LEU A 79 -8.61 1.57 7.52
N ASP A 80 -8.64 2.80 8.02
CA ASP A 80 -9.11 3.16 9.34
C ASP A 80 -10.65 3.09 9.40
N ASP A 81 -11.22 2.89 10.59
CA ASP A 81 -12.64 3.12 10.87
C ASP A 81 -13.66 2.55 9.85
N VAL A 82 -13.38 1.36 9.29
CA VAL A 82 -14.27 0.71 8.31
C VAL A 82 -15.67 0.53 8.90
N LYS A 83 -16.67 1.13 8.27
CA LYS A 83 -18.03 1.24 8.83
C LYS A 83 -18.90 0.01 8.62
N SER A 84 -18.65 -0.75 7.55
CA SER A 84 -19.48 -1.92 7.22
C SER A 84 -18.75 -2.91 6.32
N TYR A 85 -19.22 -4.15 6.35
CA TYR A 85 -18.65 -5.28 5.63
C TYR A 85 -19.73 -6.03 4.86
N ASP A 86 -19.37 -6.61 3.71
CA ASP A 86 -20.25 -7.51 2.97
C ASP A 86 -20.31 -8.90 3.62
N LYS A 87 -21.10 -9.81 3.03
CA LYS A 87 -21.27 -11.18 3.54
C LYS A 87 -19.96 -11.99 3.57
N GLU A 88 -19.01 -11.64 2.72
CA GLU A 88 -17.68 -12.25 2.64
C GLU A 88 -16.63 -11.50 3.49
N LYS A 89 -17.10 -10.56 4.33
CA LYS A 89 -16.30 -9.74 5.24
C LYS A 89 -15.35 -8.76 4.56
N TYR A 90 -15.56 -8.43 3.30
CA TYR A 90 -14.82 -7.33 2.68
C TYR A 90 -15.45 -5.98 3.06
N PRO A 91 -14.64 -4.92 3.26
CA PRO A 91 -15.14 -3.56 3.43
C PRO A 91 -16.10 -3.15 2.30
N ILE A 92 -17.25 -2.58 2.65
CA ILE A 92 -18.18 -2.00 1.68
C ILE A 92 -17.73 -0.57 1.38
N LEU A 93 -17.22 -0.35 0.18
CA LEU A 93 -16.70 0.95 -0.26
C LEU A 93 -17.82 1.74 -0.94
N ARG A 94 -18.19 2.89 -0.35
CA ARG A 94 -19.22 3.78 -0.90
C ARG A 94 -18.63 5.14 -1.19
N TYR A 95 -18.84 5.64 -2.40
CA TYR A 95 -18.36 6.96 -2.81
C TYR A 95 -19.53 7.89 -3.08
N ARG A 96 -19.35 9.15 -2.69
CA ARG A 96 -20.17 10.27 -3.14
C ARG A 96 -19.26 11.30 -3.82
N THR A 97 -19.85 12.18 -4.60
CA THR A 97 -19.11 13.24 -5.28
C THR A 97 -19.20 14.53 -4.48
N GLU A 98 -18.05 15.16 -4.21
CA GLU A 98 -17.96 16.49 -3.62
C GLU A 98 -17.04 17.39 -4.47
N LYS A 99 -17.28 18.71 -4.44
CA LYS A 99 -16.35 19.68 -5.04
C LYS A 99 -15.15 19.88 -4.11
N LYS A 100 -14.00 19.26 -4.44
CA LYS A 100 -12.74 19.43 -3.71
C LYS A 100 -11.74 20.27 -4.50
N TYR A 101 -10.94 21.05 -3.79
CA TYR A 101 -9.81 21.78 -4.37
C TYR A 101 -8.65 20.82 -4.61
N TYR A 102 -8.00 20.92 -5.77
CA TYR A 102 -6.77 20.20 -6.10
C TYR A 102 -5.60 21.18 -6.17
N VAL A 103 -4.59 20.99 -5.32
CA VAL A 103 -3.37 21.81 -5.30
C VAL A 103 -2.67 21.80 -6.66
N LYS A 104 -2.54 20.62 -7.31
CA LYS A 104 -1.89 20.47 -8.62
C LYS A 104 -2.53 21.32 -9.73
N SER A 105 -3.87 21.33 -9.81
CA SER A 105 -4.61 22.05 -10.86
C SER A 105 -5.06 23.46 -10.44
N ARG A 106 -4.92 23.80 -9.16
CA ARG A 106 -5.41 25.02 -8.51
C ARG A 106 -6.90 25.29 -8.74
N LYS A 107 -7.71 24.24 -8.89
CA LYS A 107 -9.15 24.35 -9.20
C LYS A 107 -9.98 23.42 -8.33
N LYS A 108 -11.26 23.79 -8.16
CA LYS A 108 -12.28 22.90 -7.59
C LYS A 108 -12.82 21.99 -8.68
N GLN A 109 -12.86 20.70 -8.41
CA GLN A 109 -13.37 19.68 -9.33
C GLN A 109 -14.20 18.63 -8.59
N ASP A 110 -15.06 17.95 -9.32
CA ASP A 110 -15.86 16.85 -8.78
C ASP A 110 -14.94 15.69 -8.40
N THR A 111 -15.03 15.29 -7.15
CA THR A 111 -14.10 14.35 -6.52
C THR A 111 -14.86 13.30 -5.75
N PRO A 112 -14.63 12.01 -6.02
CA PRO A 112 -15.16 10.96 -5.18
C PRO A 112 -14.55 11.06 -3.78
N VAL A 113 -15.39 11.01 -2.77
CA VAL A 113 -15.03 10.96 -1.35
C VAL A 113 -15.87 9.89 -0.66
N THR A 114 -15.41 9.46 0.51
CA THR A 114 -16.07 8.40 1.25
C THR A 114 -16.04 8.68 2.74
N ASP A 115 -17.08 8.19 3.42
CA ASP A 115 -17.18 8.04 4.88
C ASP A 115 -17.25 6.57 5.30
N SER A 116 -17.10 5.64 4.34
CA SER A 116 -17.17 4.19 4.60
C SER A 116 -15.92 3.62 5.27
N TYR A 117 -14.81 4.38 5.23
CA TYR A 117 -13.55 4.12 5.90
C TYR A 117 -12.76 5.44 6.01
N GLY A 118 -11.79 5.50 6.92
CA GLY A 118 -10.77 6.54 7.01
C GLY A 118 -9.44 6.08 6.42
N ILE A 119 -8.54 7.03 6.17
CA ILE A 119 -7.14 6.75 5.82
C ILE A 119 -6.25 7.72 6.57
N THR A 120 -5.27 7.18 7.28
CA THR A 120 -4.11 7.92 7.78
C THR A 120 -3.20 8.27 6.60
N ILE A 121 -3.01 9.57 6.34
CA ILE A 121 -2.36 10.12 5.14
C ILE A 121 -0.92 9.59 4.98
N ASP A 122 -0.20 9.40 6.09
CA ASP A 122 1.18 8.90 6.12
C ASP A 122 1.33 7.50 5.49
N TYR A 123 0.23 6.76 5.35
CA TYR A 123 0.21 5.42 4.77
C TYR A 123 -0.41 5.33 3.37
N VAL A 124 -0.71 6.47 2.74
CA VAL A 124 -1.18 6.46 1.36
C VAL A 124 -0.02 6.02 0.46
N ILE A 125 -0.14 4.82 -0.13
CA ILE A 125 0.86 4.23 -1.03
C ILE A 125 2.15 3.86 -0.27
N SER A 126 2.00 3.07 0.80
CA SER A 126 3.13 2.54 1.58
C SER A 126 3.77 1.31 0.90
N PRO A 127 5.10 1.16 0.92
CA PRO A 127 5.79 -0.04 0.43
C PRO A 127 5.56 -1.29 1.31
N GLY A 128 4.93 -1.11 2.47
CA GLY A 128 4.63 -2.18 3.43
C GLY A 128 5.83 -2.55 4.30
N ALA A 129 5.77 -3.72 4.94
CA ALA A 129 6.81 -4.20 5.85
C ALA A 129 7.15 -5.66 5.59
N GLU A 130 8.36 -6.07 5.98
CA GLU A 130 8.79 -7.47 5.99
C GLU A 130 9.03 -7.96 7.42
N THR A 131 8.82 -9.27 7.65
CA THR A 131 9.21 -9.93 8.90
C THR A 131 10.45 -10.78 8.66
N LYS A 132 11.54 -10.46 9.36
CA LYS A 132 12.82 -11.17 9.27
C LYS A 132 13.27 -11.60 10.67
N LYS A 133 13.49 -12.90 10.86
CA LYS A 133 13.88 -13.49 12.17
C LYS A 133 12.94 -13.07 13.32
N GLY A 134 11.64 -12.99 13.05
CA GLY A 134 10.62 -12.59 14.04
C GLY A 134 10.55 -11.09 14.33
N LYS A 135 11.36 -10.24 13.66
CA LYS A 135 11.29 -8.78 13.74
C LYS A 135 10.66 -8.18 12.50
N ARG A 136 9.80 -7.19 12.66
CA ARG A 136 9.16 -6.45 11.56
C ARG A 136 10.00 -5.24 11.18
N TYR A 137 10.16 -5.00 9.88
CA TYR A 137 10.90 -3.88 9.30
C TYR A 137 10.07 -3.24 8.21
N GLU A 138 9.90 -1.93 8.24
CA GLU A 138 9.31 -1.21 7.11
C GLU A 138 10.23 -1.30 5.90
N ARG A 139 9.63 -1.39 4.71
CA ARG A 139 10.38 -1.40 3.46
C ARG A 139 10.73 0.03 3.08
N SER A 140 11.96 0.23 2.64
CA SER A 140 12.40 1.48 2.01
C SER A 140 11.88 1.63 0.58
N ASP A 141 11.53 0.52 -0.08
CA ASP A 141 11.19 0.42 -1.51
C ASP A 141 9.97 -0.47 -1.76
N PHE A 142 9.24 -0.16 -2.84
CA PHE A 142 8.12 -0.97 -3.29
C PHE A 142 8.53 -2.38 -3.73
N GLN A 143 7.70 -3.37 -3.41
CA GLN A 143 7.92 -4.73 -3.88
C GLN A 143 7.68 -4.84 -5.40
N MET A 144 8.62 -5.47 -6.10
CA MET A 144 8.49 -5.83 -7.50
C MET A 144 8.24 -7.34 -7.62
N LEU A 145 7.09 -7.72 -8.16
CA LEU A 145 6.63 -9.11 -8.28
C LEU A 145 6.48 -9.54 -9.74
N SER A 146 6.82 -10.79 -10.02
CA SER A 146 6.30 -11.48 -11.21
C SER A 146 4.79 -11.72 -11.07
N GLU A 147 4.12 -12.08 -12.16
CA GLU A 147 2.69 -12.40 -12.17
C GLU A 147 2.34 -13.51 -11.16
N ASN A 148 3.09 -14.62 -11.15
CA ASN A 148 2.87 -15.73 -10.23
C ASN A 148 3.04 -15.31 -8.75
N GLU A 149 4.02 -14.46 -8.45
CA GLU A 149 4.23 -13.95 -7.09
C GLU A 149 3.12 -13.00 -6.66
N LEU A 150 2.62 -12.16 -7.58
CA LEU A 150 1.48 -11.29 -7.33
C LEU A 150 0.22 -12.11 -7.04
N ASP A 151 -0.08 -13.13 -7.85
CA ASP A 151 -1.25 -13.99 -7.65
C ASP A 151 -1.18 -14.72 -6.31
N ALA A 152 0.00 -15.25 -5.96
CA ALA A 152 0.24 -15.88 -4.67
C ALA A 152 0.04 -14.89 -3.52
N LEU A 153 0.55 -13.66 -3.64
CA LEU A 153 0.36 -12.59 -2.66
C LEU A 153 -1.13 -12.28 -2.49
N LEU A 154 -1.85 -11.95 -3.56
CA LEU A 154 -3.26 -11.57 -3.53
C LEU A 154 -4.14 -12.66 -2.90
N LYS A 155 -3.87 -13.93 -3.24
CA LYS A 155 -4.54 -15.09 -2.63
C LYS A 155 -4.24 -15.20 -1.13
N SER A 156 -2.96 -15.09 -0.75
CA SER A 156 -2.55 -15.17 0.66
C SER A 156 -3.17 -14.06 1.51
N LYS A 157 -3.35 -12.87 0.92
CA LYS A 157 -3.96 -11.70 1.54
C LYS A 157 -5.48 -11.67 1.42
N LYS A 158 -6.12 -12.72 0.89
CA LYS A 158 -7.57 -12.79 0.63
C LYS A 158 -8.10 -11.49 0.01
N SER A 159 -7.41 -11.06 -1.04
CA SER A 159 -7.68 -9.78 -1.70
C SER A 159 -8.56 -9.99 -2.93
N LYS A 160 -9.57 -9.14 -3.09
CA LYS A 160 -10.41 -9.13 -4.29
C LYS A 160 -10.23 -7.83 -5.06
N ARG A 161 -10.21 -7.92 -6.39
CA ARG A 161 -10.11 -6.72 -7.22
C ARG A 161 -11.39 -5.90 -7.09
N LEU A 162 -11.24 -4.58 -7.04
CA LEU A 162 -12.36 -3.67 -7.07
C LEU A 162 -13.04 -3.67 -8.44
N SER A 163 -14.33 -3.31 -8.47
CA SER A 163 -15.01 -3.06 -9.75
C SER A 163 -14.34 -1.87 -10.46
N PRO A 164 -14.41 -1.76 -11.79
CA PRO A 164 -13.77 -0.66 -12.52
C PRO A 164 -14.18 0.74 -12.02
N GLU A 165 -15.45 0.91 -11.65
CA GLU A 165 -15.94 2.18 -11.11
C GLU A 165 -15.40 2.46 -9.72
N THR A 166 -15.44 1.48 -8.82
CA THR A 166 -14.91 1.61 -7.46
C THR A 166 -13.39 1.80 -7.48
N GLU A 167 -12.67 1.11 -8.36
CA GLU A 167 -11.22 1.26 -8.58
C GLU A 167 -10.88 2.69 -9.03
N LYS A 168 -11.61 3.22 -10.03
CA LYS A 168 -11.46 4.62 -10.47
C LYS A 168 -11.70 5.60 -9.33
N ASN A 169 -12.79 5.44 -8.58
CA ASN A 169 -13.14 6.35 -7.49
C ASN A 169 -12.12 6.31 -6.35
N THR A 170 -11.67 5.10 -5.99
CA THR A 170 -10.63 4.89 -4.98
C THR A 170 -9.34 5.58 -5.40
N ARG A 171 -8.86 5.35 -6.63
CA ARG A 171 -7.63 5.97 -7.15
C ARG A 171 -7.68 7.50 -7.09
N VAL A 172 -8.77 8.11 -7.55
CA VAL A 172 -8.92 9.57 -7.54
C VAL A 172 -9.00 10.12 -6.11
N PHE A 173 -9.66 9.39 -5.20
CA PHE A 173 -9.71 9.78 -3.79
C PHE A 173 -8.32 9.71 -3.13
N LEU A 174 -7.55 8.64 -3.37
CA LEU A 174 -6.17 8.51 -2.86
C LEU A 174 -5.24 9.57 -3.45
N ASP A 175 -5.33 9.85 -4.75
CA ASP A 175 -4.58 10.92 -5.42
C ASP A 175 -4.89 12.28 -4.79
N TRP A 176 -6.17 12.56 -4.55
CA TRP A 176 -6.57 13.79 -3.88
C TRP A 176 -6.03 13.86 -2.44
N LEU A 177 -6.17 12.79 -1.66
CA LEU A 177 -5.67 12.76 -0.28
C LEU A 177 -4.16 13.00 -0.22
N PHE A 178 -3.38 12.32 -1.06
CA PHE A 178 -1.92 12.39 -1.07
C PHE A 178 -1.40 13.77 -1.44
N HIS A 179 -2.01 14.44 -2.43
CA HIS A 179 -1.52 15.73 -2.93
C HIS A 179 -2.10 16.98 -2.27
N ASN A 180 -3.11 16.83 -1.40
CA ASN A 180 -3.74 17.97 -0.74
C ASN A 180 -3.56 17.99 0.78
N ASN A 181 -2.99 16.94 1.37
CA ASN A 181 -2.65 16.92 2.79
C ASN A 181 -1.14 16.87 3.09
N ASN A 182 -0.31 16.75 2.05
CA ASN A 182 1.15 16.89 2.11
C ASN A 182 1.60 18.26 1.61
#